data_AF-A8NS53-F1
#
_entry.id   AF-A8NS53-F1
#
_cell.length_a   1.000
_cell.length_b   1.000
_cell.length_c   1.000
_cell.angle_alpha   90.00
_cell.angle_beta   90.00
_cell.angle_gamma   90.00
#
_symmetry.space_group_name_H-M   'P 1'
#
loop_
_entity.id
_entity.type
_entity.pdbx_description
1 polymer ?
#
loop_
_entity_poly.entity_id
_entity_poly.type
_entity_poly.pdbx_seq_one_letter_code
_entity_poly.pdbx_strand_id
1 'polypeptide(L)'
;MSDSIPPEVVEQLRRFNEALTILEDTYLKHFSNSLEENAQRPPLEKLEIDLMSVFVINSLYWMLLCTHGQKPKENEVLQNEIDRTKEYMGRLKQLEERKTAPCLNQRAAKSFVRNALWEPKQQQRSGTSNVSYLFSRVSPW
;
A
#
# COMPACT_ATOMS: atom_id res chain seq x y z
N MET A 1 54.06 -18.24 -23.28
CA MET A 1 52.84 -17.51 -23.66
C MET A 1 52.25 -17.02 -22.36
N SER A 2 52.19 -15.71 -22.13
CA SER A 2 51.63 -15.17 -20.88
C SER A 2 50.10 -15.20 -21.00
N ASP A 3 49.47 -16.21 -20.40
CA ASP A 3 48.02 -16.33 -20.23
C ASP A 3 47.52 -15.29 -19.22
N SER A 4 47.67 -14.00 -19.54
CA SER A 4 47.14 -12.93 -18.71
C SER A 4 45.63 -12.81 -18.93
N ILE A 5 44.89 -12.72 -17.83
CA ILE A 5 43.44 -12.49 -17.84
C ILE A 5 43.14 -11.21 -18.65
N PRO A 6 42.14 -11.22 -19.55
CA PRO A 6 41.78 -10.05 -20.34
C PRO A 6 41.46 -8.83 -19.44
N PRO A 7 41.94 -7.63 -19.80
CA PRO A 7 41.76 -6.44 -18.97
C PRO A 7 40.29 -6.06 -18.77
N GLU A 8 39.42 -6.36 -19.74
CA GLU A 8 37.98 -6.12 -19.63
C GLU A 8 37.34 -6.94 -18.51
N VAL A 9 37.78 -8.18 -18.33
CA VAL A 9 37.29 -9.08 -17.27
C VAL A 9 37.77 -8.59 -15.90
N VAL A 10 39.03 -8.14 -15.82
CA VAL A 10 39.58 -7.55 -14.60
C VAL A 10 38.77 -6.31 -14.18
N GLU A 11 38.44 -5.43 -15.13
CA GLU A 11 37.64 -4.24 -14.84
C GLU A 11 36.20 -4.58 -14.44
N GLN A 12 35.57 -5.58 -15.07
CA GLN A 12 34.24 -6.06 -14.66
C GLN A 12 34.25 -6.60 -13.23
N LEU A 13 35.26 -7.39 -12.88
CA LEU A 13 35.41 -7.93 -11.53
C LEU A 13 35.67 -6.82 -10.50
N ARG A 14 36.48 -5.83 -10.84
CA ARG A 14 36.73 -4.65 -10.00
C ARG A 14 35.43 -3.92 -9.69
N ARG A 15 34.62 -3.61 -10.71
CA ARG A 15 33.32 -2.95 -10.57
C ARG A 15 32.32 -3.78 -9.76
N PHE A 16 32.32 -5.09 -9.95
CA PHE A 16 31.46 -6.00 -9.18
C PHE A 16 31.84 -5.99 -7.69
N ASN A 17 33.14 -6.07 -7.39
CA ASN A 17 33.63 -5.99 -6.02
C ASN A 17 33.30 -4.65 -5.36
N GLU A 18 33.51 -3.53 -6.06
CA GLU A 18 33.12 -2.20 -5.57
C GLU A 18 31.63 -2.11 -5.25
N ALA A 19 30.77 -2.65 -6.13
CA ALA A 19 29.34 -2.69 -5.89
C ALA A 19 28.96 -3.53 -4.66
N LEU A 20 29.65 -4.65 -4.42
CA LEU A 20 29.47 -5.48 -3.22
C LEU A 20 29.92 -4.76 -1.95
N THR A 21 31.04 -4.05 -1.98
CA THR A 21 31.50 -3.24 -0.84
C THR A 21 30.50 -2.14 -0.50
N ILE A 22 29.99 -1.42 -1.50
CA ILE A 22 28.96 -0.39 -1.29
C ILE A 22 27.69 -1.01 -0.68
N LEU A 23 27.27 -2.18 -1.16
CA LEU A 23 26.12 -2.90 -0.63
C LEU A 23 26.34 -3.31 0.83
N GLU A 24 27.50 -3.88 1.15
CA GLU A 24 27.88 -4.28 2.51
C GLU A 24 27.92 -3.09 3.47
N ASP A 25 28.60 -2.01 3.09
CA ASP A 25 28.67 -0.78 3.89
C ASP A 25 27.29 -0.18 4.17
N THR A 26 26.44 -0.14 3.13
CA THR A 26 25.06 0.35 3.24
C THR A 26 24.25 -0.57 4.15
N TYR A 27 24.36 -1.89 3.96
CA TYR A 27 23.63 -2.85 4.75
C TYR A 27 24.03 -2.79 6.23
N LEU A 28 25.33 -2.78 6.51
CA LEU A 28 25.85 -2.69 7.87
C LEU A 28 25.39 -1.41 8.55
N LYS A 29 25.41 -0.27 7.86
CA LYS A 29 24.96 1.00 8.43
C LYS A 29 23.48 1.01 8.83
N HIS A 30 22.63 0.36 8.05
CA HIS A 30 21.17 0.44 8.22
C HIS A 30 20.57 -0.74 9.01
N PHE A 31 21.23 -1.90 9.00
CA PHE A 31 20.68 -3.15 9.51
C PHE A 31 21.50 -3.81 10.64
N SER A 32 22.64 -3.25 11.08
CA SER A 32 23.47 -3.81 12.17
C SER A 32 22.97 -3.54 13.59
N ASN A 33 21.70 -3.21 13.78
CA ASN A 33 21.18 -2.99 15.13
C ASN A 33 21.11 -4.33 15.88
N SER A 34 21.25 -4.29 17.20
CA SER A 34 21.11 -5.48 18.04
C SER A 34 19.69 -6.06 17.95
N LEU A 35 19.56 -7.35 18.31
CA LEU A 35 18.27 -8.02 18.36
C LEU A 35 17.31 -7.31 19.32
N GLU A 36 17.79 -6.88 20.50
CA GLU A 36 17.02 -6.07 21.44
C GLU A 36 16.53 -4.74 20.83
N GLU A 37 17.39 -3.99 20.15
CA GLU A 37 17.01 -2.71 19.52
C GLU A 37 15.97 -2.91 18.42
N ASN A 38 16.15 -3.94 17.59
CA ASN A 38 15.17 -4.30 16.57
C ASN A 38 13.85 -4.75 17.19
N ALA A 39 13.85 -5.43 18.34
CA ALA A 39 12.65 -5.84 19.05
C ALA A 39 11.81 -4.66 19.57
N GLN A 40 12.41 -3.47 19.79
CA GLN A 40 11.68 -2.28 20.23
C GLN A 40 11.10 -1.44 19.09
N ARG A 41 11.42 -1.74 17.83
CA ARG A 41 10.91 -0.97 16.68
C ARG A 41 9.39 -1.12 16.51
N PRO A 42 8.71 -0.09 15.99
CA PRO A 42 7.32 -0.18 15.55
C PRO A 42 7.11 -1.36 14.58
N PRO A 43 5.95 -2.04 14.60
CA PRO A 43 5.69 -3.19 13.74
C PRO A 43 5.89 -2.93 12.25
N LEU A 44 5.57 -1.72 11.77
CA LEU A 44 5.72 -1.37 10.36
C LEU A 44 7.19 -1.27 9.95
N GLU A 45 8.02 -0.67 10.79
CA GLU A 45 9.45 -0.51 10.53
C GLU A 45 10.18 -1.87 10.56
N LYS A 46 9.77 -2.79 11.45
CA LYS A 46 10.24 -4.18 11.45
C LYS A 46 9.91 -4.87 10.13
N LEU A 47 8.67 -4.72 9.66
CA LEU A 47 8.22 -5.31 8.41
C LEU A 47 9.01 -4.78 7.21
N GLU A 48 9.28 -3.47 7.16
CA GLU A 48 10.15 -2.85 6.15
C GLU A 48 11.55 -3.48 6.18
N ILE A 49 12.14 -3.60 7.36
CA ILE A 49 13.48 -4.19 7.54
C ILE A 49 13.53 -5.65 7.08
N ASP A 50 12.57 -6.46 7.51
CA ASP A 50 12.49 -7.88 7.17
C ASP A 50 12.31 -8.06 5.66
N LEU A 51 11.44 -7.25 5.04
CA LEU A 51 11.16 -7.32 3.61
C LEU A 51 12.37 -6.89 2.77
N MET A 52 13.08 -5.84 3.20
CA MET A 52 14.35 -5.43 2.59
C MET A 52 15.42 -6.52 2.71
N SER A 53 15.51 -7.18 3.87
CA SER A 53 16.48 -8.25 4.11
C SER A 53 16.25 -9.44 3.17
N VAL A 54 14.99 -9.89 3.03
CA VAL A 54 14.63 -10.96 2.09
C VAL A 54 14.91 -10.55 0.64
N PHE A 55 14.60 -9.31 0.26
CA PHE A 55 14.91 -8.80 -1.08
C PHE A 55 16.42 -8.82 -1.38
N VAL A 56 17.25 -8.41 -0.42
CA VAL A 56 18.71 -8.45 -0.54
C VAL A 56 19.19 -9.89 -0.70
N ILE A 57 18.73 -10.82 0.15
CA ILE A 57 19.10 -12.24 0.07
C ILE A 57 18.75 -12.83 -1.30
N ASN A 58 17.54 -12.59 -1.80
CA ASN A 58 17.10 -13.07 -3.11
C ASN A 58 17.97 -12.50 -4.24
N SER A 59 18.35 -11.22 -4.14
CA SER A 59 19.22 -10.54 -5.11
C SER A 59 20.66 -11.08 -5.08
N LEU A 60 21.21 -11.32 -3.89
CA LEU A 60 22.53 -11.94 -3.72
C LEU A 60 22.55 -13.36 -4.29
N TYR A 61 21.50 -14.15 -4.06
CA TYR A 61 21.39 -15.49 -4.62
C TYR A 61 21.30 -15.45 -6.15
N TRP A 62 20.56 -14.50 -6.72
CA TRP A 62 20.54 -14.28 -8.17
C TRP A 62 21.95 -14.02 -8.72
N MET A 63 22.73 -13.13 -8.07
CA MET A 63 24.10 -12.84 -8.49
C MET A 63 25.01 -14.06 -8.36
N LEU A 64 24.87 -14.84 -7.29
CA LEU A 64 25.61 -16.09 -7.11
C LEU A 64 25.36 -17.06 -8.28
N LEU A 65 24.10 -17.26 -8.67
CA LEU A 65 23.76 -18.11 -9.82
C LEU A 65 24.43 -17.60 -11.11
N CYS A 66 24.42 -16.28 -11.35
CA CYS A 66 25.13 -15.69 -12.48
C CYS A 66 26.64 -16.01 -12.46
N THR A 67 27.29 -15.96 -11.30
CA THR A 67 28.73 -16.29 -11.19
C THR A 67 29.05 -17.76 -11.46
N HIS A 68 28.09 -18.66 -11.23
CA HIS A 68 28.20 -20.07 -11.60
C HIS A 68 27.82 -20.36 -13.07
N GLY A 69 27.54 -19.33 -13.87
CA GLY A 69 27.08 -19.48 -15.25
C GLY A 69 25.68 -20.07 -15.37
N GLN A 70 24.92 -20.13 -14.27
CA GLN A 70 23.53 -20.57 -14.27
C GLN A 70 22.62 -19.41 -14.64
N LYS A 71 21.45 -19.72 -15.22
CA LYS A 71 20.44 -18.72 -15.55
C LYS A 71 19.47 -18.58 -14.38
N PRO A 72 19.44 -17.46 -13.66
CA PRO A 72 18.61 -17.34 -12.46
C PRO A 72 17.09 -17.40 -12.76
N LYS A 73 16.69 -17.05 -13.99
CA LYS A 73 15.30 -17.16 -14.46
C LYS A 73 14.79 -18.60 -14.55
N GLU A 74 15.69 -19.57 -14.70
CA GLU A 74 15.34 -20.99 -14.77
C GLU A 74 15.24 -21.63 -13.37
N ASN A 75 15.64 -20.90 -12.31
CA ASN A 75 15.50 -21.38 -10.94
C ASN A 75 14.10 -21.06 -10.40
N GLU A 76 13.21 -22.06 -10.43
CA GLU A 76 11.81 -21.93 -10.00
C GLU A 76 11.67 -21.47 -8.54
N VAL A 77 12.53 -21.98 -7.64
CA VAL A 77 12.49 -21.63 -6.22
C VAL A 77 12.79 -20.14 -6.03
N LEU A 78 13.84 -19.63 -6.69
CA LEU A 78 14.17 -18.21 -6.64
C LEU A 78 13.08 -17.34 -7.27
N GLN A 79 12.46 -17.78 -8.38
CA GLN A 79 11.33 -17.02 -8.96
C GLN A 79 10.16 -16.92 -7.98
N ASN A 80 9.80 -18.03 -7.33
CA ASN A 80 8.74 -18.05 -6.33
C ASN A 80 9.05 -17.12 -5.15
N GLU A 81 10.30 -17.11 -4.67
CA GLU A 81 10.73 -16.21 -3.59
C GLU A 81 10.69 -14.74 -4.01
N ILE A 82 11.11 -14.42 -5.24
CA ILE A 82 11.01 -13.06 -5.79
C ILE A 82 9.54 -12.61 -5.89
N ASP A 83 8.65 -13.46 -6.40
CA ASP A 83 7.24 -13.11 -6.54
C ASP A 83 6.56 -12.96 -5.18
N ARG A 84 6.95 -13.79 -4.21
CA ARG A 84 6.51 -13.66 -2.81
C ARG A 84 6.98 -12.34 -2.20
N THR A 85 8.24 -11.94 -2.40
CA THR A 85 8.74 -10.61 -1.96
C THR A 85 7.92 -9.48 -2.60
N LYS A 86 7.66 -9.53 -3.92
CA LYS A 86 6.85 -8.50 -4.62
C LYS A 86 5.44 -8.41 -4.05
N GLU A 87 4.81 -9.54 -3.77
CA GLU A 87 3.48 -9.58 -3.17
C GLU A 87 3.47 -8.85 -1.82
N TYR A 88 4.43 -9.16 -0.95
CA TYR A 88 4.55 -8.50 0.36
C TYR A 88 4.87 -7.01 0.24
N MET A 89 5.68 -6.59 -0.73
CA MET A 89 5.89 -5.16 -1.03
C MET A 89 4.60 -4.47 -1.46
N GLY A 90 3.79 -5.13 -2.29
CA GLY A 90 2.46 -4.64 -2.66
C GLY A 90 1.54 -4.45 -1.45
N ARG A 91 1.53 -5.42 -0.52
CA ARG A 91 0.75 -5.33 0.72
C ARG A 91 1.25 -4.22 1.64
N LEU A 92 2.56 -4.06 1.79
CA LEU A 92 3.17 -2.98 2.58
C LEU A 92 2.74 -1.61 2.03
N LYS A 93 2.83 -1.41 0.72
CA LYS A 93 2.41 -0.17 0.05
C LYS A 93 0.93 0.14 0.30
N GLN A 94 0.06 -0.87 0.21
CA GLN A 94 -1.36 -0.69 0.54
C GLN A 94 -1.58 -0.26 2.00
N LEU A 95 -0.79 -0.77 2.95
CA LEU A 95 -0.88 -0.36 4.36
C LEU A 95 -0.46 1.10 4.56
N GLU A 96 0.57 1.55 3.86
CA GLU A 96 1.02 2.94 3.90
C GLU A 96 -0.01 3.87 3.27
N GLU A 97 -0.55 3.52 2.10
CA GLU A 97 -1.59 4.29 1.40
C GLU A 97 -2.89 4.39 2.22
N ARG A 98 -3.24 3.35 2.99
CA ARG A 98 -4.41 3.38 3.89
C ARG A 98 -4.32 4.47 4.95
N LYS A 99 -3.12 4.87 5.38
CA LYS A 99 -2.97 5.96 6.37
C LYS A 99 -3.39 7.31 5.82
N THR A 100 -3.28 7.51 4.51
CA THR A 100 -3.59 8.77 3.82
C THR A 100 -4.89 8.71 3.01
N ALA A 101 -5.53 7.54 2.96
CA ALA A 101 -6.77 7.34 2.23
C ALA A 101 -7.92 8.20 2.80
N PRO A 102 -8.78 8.79 1.94
CA PRO A 102 -9.92 9.57 2.38
C PRO A 102 -10.91 8.71 3.17
N CYS A 103 -11.24 9.14 4.39
CA CYS A 103 -12.22 8.47 5.24
C CYS A 103 -13.65 8.97 4.94
N LEU A 104 -14.61 8.05 4.87
CA LEU A 104 -16.03 8.40 4.76
C LEU A 104 -16.49 9.15 6.02
N ASN A 105 -17.17 10.29 5.86
CA ASN A 105 -17.83 10.95 6.98
C ASN A 105 -19.05 10.13 7.42
N GLN A 106 -18.85 9.28 8.43
CA GLN A 106 -19.88 8.39 8.94
C GLN A 106 -21.13 9.14 9.44
N ARG A 107 -20.96 10.35 9.97
CA ARG A 107 -22.07 11.18 10.45
C ARG A 107 -22.95 11.66 9.30
N ALA A 108 -22.33 12.14 8.22
CA ALA A 108 -23.04 12.54 7.01
C ALA A 108 -23.75 11.35 6.37
N ALA A 109 -23.06 10.22 6.23
CA ALA A 109 -23.64 8.98 5.69
C ALA A 109 -24.87 8.51 6.49
N LYS A 110 -24.79 8.49 7.83
CA LYS A 110 -25.94 8.18 8.70
C LYS A 110 -27.11 9.15 8.50
N SER A 111 -26.81 10.43 8.31
CA SER A 111 -27.85 11.46 8.06
C SER A 111 -28.54 11.25 6.72
N PHE A 112 -27.77 10.93 5.66
CA PHE A 112 -28.33 10.61 4.35
C PHE A 112 -29.26 9.40 4.39
N VAL A 113 -28.82 8.30 5.01
CA VAL A 113 -29.64 7.08 5.15
C VAL A 113 -30.92 7.36 5.95
N ARG A 114 -30.81 8.06 7.08
CA ARG A 114 -31.97 8.40 7.91
C ARG A 114 -32.99 9.26 7.16
N ASN A 115 -32.52 10.27 6.42
CA ASN A 115 -33.40 11.16 5.66
C ASN A 115 -34.04 10.44 4.47
N ALA A 116 -33.29 9.56 3.79
CA ALA A 116 -33.81 8.79 2.66
C ALA A 116 -34.89 7.78 3.08
N LEU A 117 -34.81 7.23 4.30
CA LEU A 117 -35.79 6.28 4.85
C LEU A 117 -36.92 6.96 5.63
N TRP A 118 -36.92 8.28 5.73
CA TRP A 118 -37.95 8.99 6.49
C TRP A 118 -39.20 9.18 5.63
N GLU A 119 -40.34 8.67 6.09
CA GLU A 119 -41.66 8.93 5.51
C GLU A 119 -42.44 9.93 6.39
N PRO A 120 -43.03 10.99 5.80
CA PRO A 120 -43.89 11.89 6.54
C PRO A 120 -45.14 11.14 7.01
N LYS A 121 -45.42 11.16 8.32
CA LYS A 121 -46.70 10.70 8.85
C LYS A 121 -47.80 11.53 8.19
N GLN A 122 -48.73 10.88 7.48
CA GLN A 122 -49.89 11.54 6.88
C GLN A 122 -50.65 12.30 7.97
N GLN A 123 -50.52 13.62 7.99
CA GLN A 123 -51.42 14.46 8.76
C GLN A 123 -52.78 14.31 8.11
N GLN A 124 -53.70 13.60 8.78
CA GLN A 124 -55.11 13.72 8.48
C GLN A 124 -55.48 15.19 8.69
N ARG A 125 -55.53 15.95 7.58
CA ARG A 125 -56.22 17.23 7.55
C ARG A 125 -57.69 16.91 7.77
N SER A 126 -58.15 17.02 9.01
CA SER A 126 -59.58 17.08 9.33
C SER A 126 -60.17 18.33 8.67
N GLY A 127 -60.65 18.16 7.45
CA GLY A 127 -61.38 19.17 6.72
C GLY A 127 -62.75 19.38 7.34
N THR A 128 -62.84 20.30 8.30
CA THR A 128 -64.11 20.92 8.70
C THR A 128 -63.99 22.42 8.58
N SER A 129 -64.54 22.96 7.49
CA SER A 129 -64.91 24.37 7.37
C SER A 129 -65.98 24.50 6.28
N ASN A 130 -67.24 24.23 6.63
CA ASN A 130 -68.37 24.77 5.88
C ASN A 130 -68.33 26.30 6.04
N VAL A 131 -67.86 27.01 5.02
CA VAL A 131 -68.08 28.46 4.90
C VAL A 131 -69.06 28.66 3.76
N SER A 132 -70.33 28.82 4.14
CA SER A 132 -71.45 29.13 3.27
C SER A 132 -71.22 30.51 2.63
N TYR A 133 -71.16 30.55 1.30
CA TYR A 133 -71.13 31.78 0.52
C TYR A 133 -72.45 32.54 0.67
N LEU A 134 -72.43 33.66 1.40
CA LEU A 134 -73.52 34.66 1.41
C LEU A 134 -72.99 35.95 0.78
N PHE A 135 -73.02 36.03 -0.55
CA PHE A 135 -72.96 37.30 -1.28
C PHE A 135 -73.73 37.21 -2.61
N SER A 136 -75.03 37.53 -2.55
CA SER A 136 -75.82 38.19 -3.60
C SER A 136 -77.11 38.65 -2.90
N ARG A 137 -77.63 39.87 -3.01
CA ARG A 137 -77.86 40.70 -4.20
C ARG A 137 -78.17 42.16 -3.76
N VAL A 138 -78.10 43.05 -4.73
CA VAL A 138 -78.02 44.52 -4.73
C VAL A 138 -79.37 45.29 -4.54
N SER A 139 -79.29 46.47 -3.89
CA SER A 139 -80.12 47.74 -3.94
C SER A 139 -81.60 47.77 -3.50
N PRO A 140 -82.25 48.95 -3.19
CA PRO A 140 -81.89 50.39 -3.37
C PRO A 140 -81.88 51.22 -2.04
N TRP A 141 -81.26 52.40 -1.92
CA TRP A 141 -81.38 53.67 -2.66
C TRP A 141 -80.04 54.40 -2.77
#